data_AF-A0A7V5KU04-F1
#
_entry.id   AF-A0A7V5KU04-F1
#
_cell.length_a   1.000
_cell.length_b   1.000
_cell.length_c   1.000
_cell.angle_alpha   90.00
_cell.angle_beta   90.00
_cell.angle_gamma   90.00
#
_symmetry.space_group_name_H-M   'P 1'
#
loop_
_entity.id
_entity.type
_entity.pdbx_description
1 polymer ?
#
loop_
_entity_poly.entity_id
_entity_poly.type
_entity_poly.pdbx_seq_one_letter_code
_entity_poly.pdbx_strand_id
1 'polypeptide(L)'
;MVKLIRKPTELKAHGNKPKIIEEFIGRVNSGTKAFSIARMNSPEGWSEPGRTVIVPKGEWVQYSTPHRGGARYIAVCLPAFSPAIVHRDGDQQ
;
A
#
# COMPACT_ATOMS: atom_id res chain seq x y z
N MET A 1 10.71 -11.21 -20.47
CA MET A 1 9.84 -12.41 -20.39
C MET A 1 8.56 -12.01 -19.68
N VAL A 2 7.38 -12.32 -20.23
CA VAL A 2 6.08 -11.94 -19.66
C VAL A 2 5.67 -12.97 -18.61
N LYS A 3 5.30 -12.53 -17.41
CA LYS A 3 4.82 -13.39 -16.32
C LYS A 3 3.34 -13.09 -16.05
N LEU A 4 2.48 -14.10 -16.10
CA LEU A 4 1.08 -13.98 -15.69
C LEU A 4 0.96 -14.04 -14.16
N ILE A 5 0.33 -13.04 -13.57
CA ILE A 5 0.04 -12.97 -12.13
C ILE A 5 -1.42 -13.37 -11.94
N ARG A 6 -1.67 -14.57 -11.42
CA ARG A 6 -3.03 -15.12 -11.28
C ARG A 6 -3.80 -14.53 -10.09
N LYS A 7 -3.10 -14.20 -9.01
CA LYS A 7 -3.67 -13.64 -7.79
C LYS A 7 -2.65 -12.74 -7.08
N PRO A 8 -3.10 -11.72 -6.34
CA PRO A 8 -2.22 -10.94 -5.50
C PRO A 8 -1.68 -11.78 -4.34
N THR A 9 -0.60 -11.29 -3.73
CA THR A 9 -0.11 -11.79 -2.45
C THR A 9 -0.62 -10.88 -1.33
N GLU A 10 -1.23 -11.46 -0.30
CA GLU A 10 -1.73 -10.71 0.86
C GLU A 10 -0.63 -10.46 1.88
N LEU A 11 -0.51 -9.21 2.33
CA LEU A 11 0.38 -8.77 3.41
C LEU A 11 -0.45 -8.09 4.49
N LYS A 12 -0.07 -8.29 5.75
CA LYS A 12 -0.63 -7.54 6.88
C LYS A 12 0.00 -6.16 6.94
N ALA A 13 -0.82 -5.12 6.91
CA ALA A 13 -0.32 -3.79 7.21
C ALA A 13 0.00 -3.68 8.70
N HIS A 14 0.95 -2.80 9.01
CA HIS A 14 1.25 -2.42 10.39
C HIS A 14 0.14 -1.50 10.92
N GLY A 15 -0.22 -1.62 12.20
CA GLY A 15 -1.24 -0.78 12.84
C GLY A 15 -2.20 -1.56 13.73
N ASN A 16 -3.09 -0.83 14.40
CA ASN A 16 -4.05 -1.35 15.37
C ASN A 16 -5.36 -1.88 14.74
N LYS A 17 -5.64 -1.53 13.48
CA LYS A 17 -6.83 -1.98 12.74
C LYS A 17 -6.41 -2.91 11.59
N PRO A 18 -7.22 -3.93 11.26
CA PRO A 18 -6.90 -4.86 10.18
C PRO A 18 -6.96 -4.13 8.83
N LYS A 19 -5.79 -3.75 8.31
CA LYS A 19 -5.61 -3.22 6.96
C LYS A 19 -4.87 -4.28 6.13
N ILE A 20 -5.50 -4.67 5.03
CA ILE A 20 -5.00 -5.74 4.14
C ILE A 20 -4.36 -5.09 2.93
N ILE A 21 -3.17 -5.58 2.57
CA ILE A 21 -2.41 -5.20 1.39
C ILE A 21 -2.43 -6.36 0.42
N GLU A 22 -2.99 -6.18 -0.76
CA GLU A 22 -2.98 -7.17 -1.84
C GLU A 22 -1.98 -6.73 -2.91
N GLU A 23 -0.74 -7.21 -2.81
CA GLU A 23 0.32 -6.88 -3.77
C GLU A 23 0.15 -7.69 -5.06
N PHE A 24 -0.07 -6.98 -6.18
CA PHE A 24 -0.10 -7.58 -7.52
C PHE A 24 1.29 -7.59 -8.15
N ILE A 25 2.00 -6.46 -8.10
CA ILE A 25 3.37 -6.33 -8.59
C ILE A 25 4.22 -5.77 -7.46
N GLY A 26 5.45 -6.26 -7.34
CA GLY A 26 6.35 -5.85 -6.27
C GLY A 26 7.25 -6.99 -5.82
N ARG A 27 7.82 -6.83 -4.63
CA ARG A 27 8.89 -7.69 -4.12
C ARG A 27 8.40 -9.08 -3.78
N VAL A 28 7.16 -9.20 -3.32
CA VAL A 28 6.63 -10.45 -2.79
C VAL A 28 5.95 -11.27 -3.89
N ASN A 29 5.16 -10.66 -4.77
CA ASN A 29 4.44 -11.38 -5.82
C ASN A 29 5.30 -11.60 -7.09
N SER A 30 5.94 -10.54 -7.58
CA SER A 30 6.67 -10.57 -8.85
C SER A 30 8.19 -10.67 -8.72
N GLY A 31 8.73 -10.36 -7.54
CA GLY A 31 10.18 -10.33 -7.27
C GLY A 31 10.90 -9.05 -7.69
N THR A 32 10.20 -8.09 -8.30
CA THR A 32 10.82 -6.81 -8.72
C THR A 32 11.04 -5.86 -7.56
N LYS A 33 12.16 -5.14 -7.58
CA LYS A 33 12.49 -4.08 -6.61
C LYS A 33 12.19 -2.68 -7.15
N ALA A 34 11.89 -2.55 -8.45
CA ALA A 34 11.76 -1.26 -9.13
C ALA A 34 10.50 -0.50 -8.73
N PHE A 35 9.35 -1.19 -8.65
CA PHE A 35 8.08 -0.59 -8.26
C PHE A 35 7.13 -1.66 -7.68
N SER A 36 6.09 -1.20 -6.98
CA SER A 36 4.99 -2.08 -6.56
C SER A 36 3.63 -1.48 -6.90
N ILE A 37 2.67 -2.36 -7.18
CA ILE A 37 1.25 -2.03 -7.33
C ILE A 37 0.47 -2.94 -6.37
N ALA A 38 -0.22 -2.32 -5.42
CA ALA A 38 -0.99 -3.04 -4.42
C ALA A 38 -2.40 -2.44 -4.27
N ARG A 39 -3.40 -3.30 -4.05
CA ARG A 39 -4.73 -2.89 -3.61
C ARG A 39 -4.78 -2.88 -2.09
N MET A 40 -5.29 -1.79 -1.53
CA MET A 40 -5.39 -1.58 -0.09
C MET A 40 -6.85 -1.55 0.29
N ASN A 41 -7.23 -2.33 1.30
CA ASN A 41 -8.56 -2.28 1.90
C ASN A 41 -8.45 -1.83 3.37
N SER A 42 -9.00 -0.65 3.65
CA SER A 42 -9.20 -0.09 4.99
C SER A 42 -10.71 -0.02 5.24
N PRO A 43 -11.28 -0.66 6.28
CA PRO A 43 -12.74 -0.67 6.57
C PRO A 43 -13.24 0.68 7.18
N GLU A 44 -14.50 1.18 7.10
CA GLU A 44 -15.81 0.77 6.49
C GLU A 44 -16.82 1.95 6.22
N GLY A 45 -17.51 2.09 5.06
CA GLY A 45 -18.81 2.82 4.88
C GLY A 45 -19.22 3.81 3.72
N TRP A 46 -18.38 4.46 2.89
CA TRP A 46 -18.79 5.44 1.82
C TRP A 46 -17.79 5.46 0.65
N SER A 47 -18.27 5.68 -0.58
CA SER A 47 -17.49 5.67 -1.83
C SER A 47 -17.48 7.05 -2.47
N GLU A 48 -16.32 7.72 -2.49
CA GLU A 48 -16.11 8.95 -3.26
C GLU A 48 -15.50 8.63 -4.64
N PRO A 49 -15.64 9.52 -5.65
CA PRO A 49 -14.93 9.38 -6.91
C PRO A 49 -13.42 9.32 -6.65
N GLY A 50 -12.75 8.43 -7.40
CA GLY A 50 -11.31 8.19 -7.22
C GLY A 50 -10.50 9.49 -7.27
N ARG A 51 -9.73 9.74 -6.21
CA ARG A 51 -8.73 10.80 -6.16
C ARG A 51 -7.35 10.18 -6.26
N THR A 52 -6.45 10.85 -6.95
CA THR A 52 -5.05 10.47 -7.04
C THR A 52 -4.23 11.47 -6.26
N VAL A 53 -3.32 10.97 -5.41
CA VAL A 53 -2.35 11.77 -4.68
C VAL A 53 -0.96 11.31 -5.14
N ILE A 54 -0.11 12.26 -5.51
CA ILE A 54 1.31 12.02 -5.81
C ILE A 54 2.11 12.63 -4.66
N VAL A 55 2.95 11.83 -4.04
CA VAL A 55 3.81 12.24 -2.92
C VAL A 55 5.26 12.17 -3.39
N PRO A 56 5.98 13.32 -3.47
CA PRO A 56 7.41 13.35 -3.80
C PRO A 56 8.27 12.56 -2.80
N LYS A 57 9.47 12.16 -3.23
CA LYS A 57 10.44 11.49 -2.35
C LYS A 57 10.81 12.39 -1.17
N GLY A 58 10.75 11.84 0.04
CA GLY A 58 11.14 12.53 1.27
C GLY A 58 9.99 13.21 1.99
N GLU A 59 8.81 13.28 1.37
CA GLU A 59 7.61 13.83 2.01
C GLU A 59 6.96 12.82 2.96
N TRP A 60 6.47 13.33 4.09
CA TRP A 60 5.72 12.54 5.06
C TRP A 60 4.28 12.35 4.60
N VAL A 61 3.77 11.13 4.74
CA VAL A 61 2.38 10.79 4.45
C VAL A 61 1.78 9.98 5.58
N GLN A 62 0.59 10.38 6.03
CA GLN A 62 -0.21 9.60 6.97
C GLN A 62 -1.51 9.19 6.30
N TYR A 63 -1.78 7.89 6.29
CA TYR A 63 -3.08 7.38 5.88
C TYR A 63 -4.00 7.37 7.09
N SER A 64 -5.00 8.24 7.08
CA SER A 64 -6.09 8.21 8.06
C SER A 64 -7.40 7.90 7.34
N THR A 65 -8.16 6.94 7.86
CA THR A 65 -9.53 6.66 7.43
C THR A 65 -10.46 6.84 8.64
N PRO A 66 -10.60 8.07 9.16
CA PRO A 66 -11.26 8.33 10.44
C PRO A 66 -12.78 8.25 10.34
N HIS A 67 -13.31 8.46 9.13
CA HIS A 67 -14.73 8.41 8.88
C HIS A 67 -15.24 6.97 8.83
N ARG A 68 -16.54 6.83 9.12
CA ARG A 68 -17.34 5.63 8.83
C ARG A 68 -17.43 5.48 7.30
N GLY A 69 -16.30 5.19 6.68
CA GLY A 69 -16.14 4.93 5.25
C GLY A 69 -15.07 3.90 4.90
N GLY A 70 -14.01 3.87 5.71
CA GLY A 70 -12.80 3.24 5.27
C GLY A 70 -12.26 3.87 3.99
N ALA A 71 -11.34 3.18 3.34
CA ALA A 71 -10.87 3.53 2.01
C ALA A 71 -10.45 2.28 1.26
N ARG A 72 -10.80 2.23 -0.03
CA ARG A 72 -10.22 1.27 -0.99
C ARG A 72 -9.41 2.05 -2.00
N TYR A 73 -8.14 1.74 -2.13
CA TYR A 73 -7.25 2.47 -3.02
C TYR A 73 -6.16 1.57 -3.60
N ILE A 74 -5.55 2.04 -4.69
CA ILE A 74 -4.35 1.43 -5.28
C ILE A 74 -3.15 2.25 -4.81
N ALA A 75 -2.16 1.57 -4.24
CA ALA A 75 -0.86 2.15 -3.92
C ALA A 75 0.13 1.79 -5.02
N VAL A 76 0.79 2.81 -5.57
CA VAL A 76 1.93 2.66 -6.48
C VAL A 76 3.14 3.25 -5.79
N CYS A 77 4.19 2.45 -5.59
CA CYS A 77 5.39 2.89 -4.89
C CYS A 77 6.64 2.75 -5.76
N LEU A 78 7.52 3.74 -5.65
CA LEU A 78 8.85 3.79 -6.24
C LEU A 78 9.85 4.11 -5.11
N PRO A 79 10.78 3.20 -4.76
CA PRO A 79 10.92 1.83 -5.25
C PRO A 79 9.77 0.91 -4.76
N ALA A 80 9.80 -0.36 -5.15
CA ALA A 80 8.83 -1.35 -4.68
C ALA A 80 8.78 -1.39 -3.14
N PHE A 81 7.57 -1.29 -2.58
CA PHE A 81 7.32 -1.25 -1.15
C PHE A 81 7.97 -2.44 -0.43
N SER A 82 8.59 -2.16 0.72
CA SER A 82 9.06 -3.18 1.67
C SER A 82 9.02 -2.61 3.09
N PRO A 83 8.57 -3.38 4.09
CA PRO A 83 8.68 -3.00 5.49
C PRO A 83 10.11 -2.70 5.94
N ALA A 84 11.13 -3.27 5.29
CA ALA A 84 12.54 -3.10 5.66
C ALA A 84 13.16 -1.77 5.18
N ILE A 85 12.47 -1.00 4.32
CA ILE A 85 13.01 0.25 3.73
C ILE A 85 12.07 1.44 3.91
N VAL A 86 10.88 1.22 4.48
CA VAL A 86 9.95 2.31 4.80
C VAL A 86 10.45 3.01 6.06
N HIS A 87 10.47 4.34 6.06
CA HIS A 87 10.77 5.12 7.26
C HIS A 87 9.47 5.38 8.01
N ARG A 88 9.42 5.08 9.31
CA ARG A 88 8.30 5.39 10.21
C ARG A 88 8.81 6.10 11.45
N ASP A 89 7.94 6.88 12.10
CA ASP A 89 8.27 7.60 13.34
C ASP A 89 8.77 6.68 14.47
N GLY A 90 8.34 5.41 14.49
CA GLY A 90 8.77 4.42 15.48
C GLY A 90 10.13 3.77 15.21
N ASP A 91 10.76 4.04 14.06
CA ASP A 91 12.06 3.46 13.69
C ASP A 91 13.25 4.29 14.21
N GLN A 92 12.99 5.36 14.98
CA GLN A 92 14.00 6.17 15.69
C GLN A 92 14.21 5.77 17.16
N GLN A 93 14.01 4.50 17.51
CA GLN A 93 14.39 3.93 18.81
C GLN A 93 15.51 2.91 18.66
#